data_AF-A0A6A6FU76-F1
#
_entry.id   AF-A0A6A6FU76-F1
#
_cell.length_a   1.000
_cell.length_b   1.000
_cell.length_c   1.000
_cell.angle_alpha   90.00
_cell.angle_beta   90.00
_cell.angle_gamma   90.00
#
_symmetry.space_group_name_H-M   'P 1'
#
loop_
_entity.id
_entity.type
_entity.pdbx_description
1 polymer ?
#
loop_
_entity_poly.entity_id
_entity_poly.type
_entity_poly.pdbx_seq_one_letter_code
_entity_poly.pdbx_strand_id
1 'polypeptide(L)'
;MVEFYCLRVVRRVKINAPHEYLIATYNDIASVKNLVDANVRDLAAILLEPMIGFGVAVPADRDFLVQLRKIAAAAGAVLIYDEVMTSRMYSGGGIQSDFPTEHRPDMTALGKDIGGGMSFGAFGGKREIMKNIRSPETGRSCAGGDIQ
;
A
#
# COMPACT_ATOMS: atom_id res chain seq x y z
N MET A 1 13.49 -11.63 -10.47
CA MET A 1 13.31 -10.18 -10.70
C MET A 1 11.93 -9.83 -10.18
N VAL A 2 11.86 -9.03 -9.12
CA VAL A 2 10.66 -8.81 -8.31
C VAL A 2 10.45 -7.29 -8.26
N GLU A 3 9.32 -6.79 -8.77
CA GLU A 3 9.06 -5.36 -9.03
C GLU A 3 7.86 -4.85 -8.23
N PHE A 4 7.95 -3.61 -7.72
CA PHE A 4 7.02 -2.93 -6.78
C PHE A 4 6.57 -1.56 -7.28
N TYR A 5 5.40 -1.07 -6.84
CA TYR A 5 4.68 0.07 -7.41
C TYR A 5 4.84 1.39 -6.59
N CYS A 6 5.30 2.47 -7.22
CA CYS A 6 5.37 3.83 -6.66
C CYS A 6 5.15 4.86 -7.78
N LEU A 7 4.13 5.72 -7.84
CA LEU A 7 3.54 6.37 -9.05
C LEU A 7 4.42 7.22 -10.09
N ARG A 8 4.24 7.08 -11.46
CA ARG A 8 4.95 7.49 -12.78
C ARG A 8 5.89 6.51 -13.69
N VAL A 9 5.54 6.10 -14.93
CA VAL A 9 6.20 4.95 -15.69
C VAL A 9 7.44 5.30 -16.57
N VAL A 10 8.53 4.50 -16.55
CA VAL A 10 9.45 4.31 -17.71
C VAL A 10 9.88 2.83 -17.89
N ARG A 11 9.18 2.10 -18.79
CA ARG A 11 9.43 0.78 -19.45
C ARG A 11 9.76 -0.46 -18.57
N ARG A 12 9.19 -1.67 -18.74
CA ARG A 12 8.28 -2.28 -19.75
C ARG A 12 7.64 -3.56 -19.16
N VAL A 13 6.63 -3.44 -18.28
CA VAL A 13 5.62 -4.48 -18.05
C VAL A 13 4.26 -3.86 -18.38
N LYS A 14 3.46 -4.48 -19.26
CA LYS A 14 2.12 -4.00 -19.59
C LYS A 14 1.17 -4.35 -18.45
N ILE A 15 1.11 -3.51 -17.42
CA ILE A 15 0.02 -3.55 -16.45
C ILE A 15 -1.15 -2.75 -17.04
N ASN A 16 -2.35 -3.30 -17.01
CA ASN A 16 -3.57 -2.63 -17.49
C ASN A 16 -4.10 -1.64 -16.43
N ALA A 17 -3.28 -0.68 -16.03
CA ALA A 17 -3.69 0.41 -15.14
C ALA A 17 -4.10 1.62 -16.00
N PRO A 18 -5.28 2.21 -15.78
CA PRO A 18 -5.72 3.39 -16.52
C PRO A 18 -5.03 4.69 -16.07
N HIS A 19 -3.96 4.59 -15.27
CA HIS A 19 -3.24 5.70 -14.63
C HIS A 19 -1.72 5.47 -14.72
N GLU A 20 -0.92 6.53 -14.60
CA GLU A 20 0.55 6.45 -14.60
C GLU A 20 1.08 5.84 -13.29
N TYR A 21 2.23 5.12 -13.30
CA TYR A 21 2.87 4.47 -12.12
C TYR A 21 4.41 4.28 -12.25
N LEU A 22 5.29 4.57 -11.26
CA LEU A 22 6.74 4.28 -11.28
C LEU A 22 6.91 2.95 -10.58
N ILE A 23 8.12 2.44 -10.69
CA ILE A 23 8.52 1.21 -10.07
C ILE A 23 9.76 1.51 -9.26
N ALA A 24 9.68 1.29 -7.96
CA ALA A 24 10.82 1.38 -7.06
C ALA A 24 11.38 -0.02 -6.78
N THR A 25 12.66 -0.07 -6.42
CA THR A 25 13.30 -1.32 -6.05
C THR A 25 12.93 -1.70 -4.61
N TYR A 26 12.48 -2.93 -4.40
CA TYR A 26 12.12 -3.43 -3.06
C TYR A 26 13.30 -3.39 -2.10
N ASN A 27 13.06 -3.03 -0.84
CA ASN A 27 14.09 -2.85 0.19
C ASN A 27 15.21 -1.86 -0.19
N ASP A 28 15.06 -1.08 -1.27
CA ASP A 28 15.98 -0.01 -1.64
C ASP A 28 15.29 1.34 -1.45
N ILE A 29 15.54 1.93 -0.28
CA ILE A 29 14.95 3.22 0.08
C ILE A 29 15.51 4.38 -0.77
N ALA A 30 16.73 4.26 -1.28
CA ALA A 30 17.32 5.28 -2.13
C ALA A 30 16.61 5.34 -3.49
N SER A 31 16.27 4.18 -4.05
CA SER A 31 15.42 4.06 -5.24
C SER A 31 14.08 4.78 -5.05
N VAL A 32 13.39 4.52 -3.94
CA VAL A 32 12.13 5.21 -3.60
C VAL A 32 12.35 6.71 -3.47
N LYS A 33 13.35 7.15 -2.71
CA LYS A 33 13.60 8.56 -2.45
C LYS A 33 13.86 9.34 -3.75
N ASN A 34 14.69 8.81 -4.64
CA ASN A 34 15.00 9.45 -5.92
C ASN A 34 13.74 9.63 -6.78
N LEU A 35 12.87 8.63 -6.77
CA LEU A 35 11.60 8.63 -7.48
C LEU A 35 10.61 9.64 -6.89
N VAL A 36 10.49 9.69 -5.56
CA VAL A 36 9.62 10.63 -4.86
C VAL A 36 10.10 12.07 -5.06
N ASP A 37 11.40 12.34 -4.88
CA ASP A 37 11.98 13.68 -5.03
C ASP A 37 11.78 14.23 -6.44
N ALA A 38 11.91 13.39 -7.47
CA ALA A 38 11.70 13.79 -8.87
C ALA A 38 10.22 14.05 -9.23
N ASN A 39 9.27 13.59 -8.40
CA ASN A 39 7.84 13.56 -8.73
C ASN A 39 6.93 14.08 -7.61
N VAL A 40 7.48 14.73 -6.60
CA VAL A 40 6.78 15.06 -5.35
C VAL A 40 5.46 15.81 -5.55
N ARG A 41 5.35 16.65 -6.60
CA ARG A 41 4.14 17.44 -6.89
C ARG A 41 2.99 16.62 -7.45
N ASP A 42 3.30 15.50 -8.11
CA ASP A 42 2.33 14.67 -8.84
C ASP A 42 2.11 13.32 -8.15
N LEU A 43 2.78 13.06 -7.02
CA LEU A 43 2.72 11.79 -6.30
C LEU A 43 1.49 11.72 -5.39
N ALA A 44 0.52 10.91 -5.78
CA ALA A 44 -0.69 10.69 -4.98
C ALA A 44 -0.51 9.63 -3.87
N ALA A 45 0.12 8.49 -4.20
CA ALA A 45 0.19 7.35 -3.30
C ALA A 45 1.41 6.46 -3.57
N ILE A 46 1.79 5.69 -2.54
CA ILE A 46 2.79 4.64 -2.57
C ILE A 46 2.11 3.34 -2.16
N LEU A 47 2.22 2.28 -2.98
CA LEU A 47 1.60 0.98 -2.74
C LEU A 47 2.68 -0.08 -2.51
N LEU A 48 2.61 -0.80 -1.40
CA LEU A 48 3.60 -1.80 -1.03
C LEU A 48 2.94 -3.09 -0.55
N GLU A 49 3.35 -4.24 -1.06
CA GLU A 49 3.18 -5.51 -0.32
C GLU A 49 4.28 -5.58 0.75
N PRO A 50 3.97 -5.55 2.06
CA PRO A 50 4.99 -5.55 3.12
C PRO A 50 5.74 -6.89 3.24
N MET A 51 5.25 -7.93 2.56
CA MET A 51 5.99 -9.13 2.23
C MET A 51 5.57 -9.58 0.84
N ILE A 52 6.55 -9.82 -0.02
CA ILE A 52 6.32 -10.25 -1.40
C ILE A 52 5.55 -11.57 -1.40
N GLY A 53 4.29 -11.54 -1.85
CA GLY A 53 3.40 -12.71 -1.78
C GLY A 53 3.70 -13.80 -2.81
N PHE A 54 4.30 -13.46 -3.95
CA PHE A 54 4.54 -14.39 -5.05
C PHE A 54 5.90 -15.08 -4.93
N GLY A 55 5.89 -16.41 -4.80
CA GLY A 55 7.09 -17.26 -4.81
C GLY A 55 7.69 -17.49 -3.43
N VAL A 56 8.62 -16.62 -3.01
CA VAL A 56 9.59 -16.89 -1.92
C VAL A 56 9.26 -16.22 -0.56
N ALA A 57 8.17 -15.46 -0.46
CA ALA A 57 7.76 -14.81 0.80
C ALA A 57 8.86 -13.96 1.44
N VAL A 58 9.43 -13.02 0.68
CA VAL A 58 10.50 -12.14 1.17
C VAL A 58 9.89 -10.97 1.96
N PRO A 59 10.16 -10.82 3.27
CA PRO A 59 9.65 -9.70 4.05
C PRO A 59 10.39 -8.41 3.71
N ALA A 60 9.71 -7.27 3.87
CA ALA A 60 10.36 -5.98 3.79
C ALA A 60 11.22 -5.77 5.04
N ASP A 61 12.35 -5.08 4.88
CA ASP A 61 13.17 -4.73 6.03
C ASP A 61 12.41 -3.74 6.93
N ARG A 62 12.48 -3.93 8.26
CA ARG A 62 11.78 -3.04 9.20
C ARG A 62 12.19 -1.58 9.03
N ASP A 63 13.49 -1.34 8.81
CA ASP A 63 14.01 0.01 8.58
C ASP A 63 13.51 0.60 7.26
N PHE A 64 13.41 -0.21 6.20
CA PHE A 64 12.81 0.23 4.93
C PHE A 64 11.36 0.69 5.12
N LEU A 65 10.53 -0.08 5.85
CA LEU A 65 9.13 0.28 6.11
C LEU A 65 9.01 1.59 6.91
N VAL A 66 9.85 1.78 7.93
CA VAL A 66 9.89 3.01 8.74
C VAL A 66 10.31 4.21 7.90
N GLN A 67 11.34 4.07 7.08
CA GLN A 67 11.78 5.15 6.20
C GLN A 67 10.74 5.46 5.11
N LEU A 68 10.09 4.44 4.55
CA LEU A 68 9.03 4.60 3.55
C LEU A 68 7.86 5.42 4.08
N ARG A 69 7.44 5.16 5.33
CA ARG A 69 6.43 5.98 6.02
C ARG A 69 6.84 7.44 6.13
N LYS A 70 8.10 7.72 6.48
CA LYS A 70 8.61 9.09 6.59
C LYS A 70 8.61 9.78 5.22
N ILE A 71 9.06 9.09 4.17
CA ILE A 71 9.06 9.62 2.80
C ILE A 71 7.62 9.92 2.34
N ALA A 72 6.68 8.98 2.53
CA ALA A 72 5.29 9.18 2.16
C ALA A 72 4.68 10.39 2.87
N ALA A 73 4.90 10.51 4.19
CA ALA A 73 4.43 11.63 4.99
C ALA A 73 5.04 12.97 4.53
N ALA A 74 6.34 13.01 4.26
CA ALA A 74 7.03 14.21 3.78
C ALA A 74 6.55 14.67 2.39
N ALA A 75 6.21 13.71 1.52
CA ALA A 75 5.68 13.98 0.19
C ALA A 75 4.18 14.31 0.18
N GLY A 76 3.48 14.15 1.30
CA GLY A 76 2.02 14.24 1.35
C GLY A 76 1.30 13.11 0.58
N ALA A 77 2.00 12.01 0.31
CA ALA A 77 1.48 10.86 -0.41
C ALA A 77 0.81 9.85 0.54
N VAL A 78 -0.26 9.20 0.08
CA VAL A 78 -0.94 8.14 0.82
C VAL A 78 -0.11 6.86 0.75
N LEU A 79 0.31 6.32 1.90
CA LEU A 79 0.94 5.01 1.97
C LEU A 79 -0.11 3.91 2.12
N ILE A 80 -0.09 2.94 1.20
CA ILE A 80 -1.03 1.82 1.15
C ILE A 80 -0.25 0.52 1.31
N TYR A 81 -0.61 -0.30 2.30
CA TYR A 81 -0.13 -1.69 2.37
C TYR A 81 -1.12 -2.64 1.72
N ASP A 82 -0.63 -3.48 0.81
CA ASP A 82 -1.37 -4.63 0.32
C ASP A 82 -1.12 -5.81 1.26
N GLU A 83 -2.04 -6.01 2.19
CA GLU A 83 -2.01 -7.10 3.16
C GLU A 83 -2.94 -8.25 2.78
N VAL A 84 -3.30 -8.37 1.49
CA VAL A 84 -4.15 -9.47 1.01
C VAL A 84 -3.52 -10.83 1.35
N MET A 85 -2.19 -10.96 1.34
CA MET A 85 -1.48 -12.18 1.77
C MET A 85 -1.12 -12.18 3.25
N THR A 86 -0.73 -11.04 3.80
CA THR A 86 -0.07 -10.96 5.11
C THR A 86 -1.03 -10.74 6.27
N SER A 87 -2.26 -10.31 6.00
CA SER A 87 -3.26 -10.01 7.03
C SER A 87 -3.58 -11.16 7.98
N ARG A 88 -3.50 -12.42 7.53
CA ARG A 88 -3.68 -13.60 8.40
C ARG A 88 -2.50 -13.84 9.36
N MET A 89 -1.36 -13.22 9.08
CA MET A 89 -0.15 -13.38 9.88
C MET A 89 -0.20 -12.47 11.11
N TYR A 90 0.78 -12.62 12.01
CA TYR A 90 0.93 -11.75 13.20
C TYR A 90 -0.38 -11.64 14.02
N SER A 91 -0.93 -12.80 14.41
CA SER A 91 -2.19 -12.89 15.18
C SER A 91 -3.42 -12.25 14.50
N GLY A 92 -3.41 -12.15 13.16
CA GLY A 92 -4.49 -11.57 12.37
C GLY A 92 -4.40 -10.06 12.19
N GLY A 93 -3.31 -9.43 12.66
CA GLY A 93 -3.08 -7.99 12.52
C GLY A 93 -2.26 -7.57 11.30
N GLY A 94 -1.73 -8.54 10.54
CA GLY A 94 -0.83 -8.26 9.42
C GLY A 94 0.53 -7.71 9.85
N ILE A 95 1.39 -7.42 8.87
CA ILE A 95 2.73 -6.86 9.13
C ILE A 95 2.65 -5.46 9.75
N GLN A 96 1.60 -4.68 9.47
CA GLN A 96 1.43 -3.38 10.12
C GLN A 96 1.29 -3.45 11.65
N SER A 97 0.85 -4.59 12.20
CA SER A 97 0.69 -4.77 13.66
C SER A 97 2.02 -4.85 14.41
N ASP A 98 3.12 -5.16 13.71
CA ASP A 98 4.48 -5.19 14.24
C ASP A 98 5.06 -3.79 14.55
N PHE A 99 4.35 -2.74 14.12
CA PHE A 99 4.79 -1.36 14.21
C PHE A 99 3.87 -0.53 15.11
N PRO A 100 4.44 0.47 15.82
CA PRO A 100 3.67 1.54 16.46
C PRO A 100 2.76 2.25 15.46
N THR A 101 1.64 2.80 15.93
CA THR A 101 0.58 3.39 15.10
C THR A 101 1.11 4.50 14.17
N GLU A 102 2.10 5.28 14.58
CA GLU A 102 2.73 6.33 13.78
C GLU A 102 3.53 5.82 12.57
N HIS A 103 3.92 4.53 12.60
CA HIS A 103 4.65 3.87 11.52
C HIS A 103 3.76 3.04 10.59
N ARG A 104 2.46 2.98 10.88
CA ARG A 104 1.46 2.24 10.07
C ARG A 104 1.15 2.95 8.75
N PRO A 105 0.64 2.21 7.74
CA PRO A 105 0.19 2.81 6.49
C PRO A 105 -1.04 3.70 6.71
N ASP A 106 -1.32 4.58 5.75
CA ASP A 106 -2.56 5.37 5.76
C ASP A 106 -3.77 4.52 5.37
N MET A 107 -3.56 3.53 4.52
CA MET A 107 -4.58 2.57 4.08
C MET A 107 -4.03 1.15 3.99
N THR A 108 -4.91 0.17 4.07
CA THR A 108 -4.61 -1.24 3.89
C THR A 108 -5.62 -1.88 2.95
N ALA A 109 -5.14 -2.70 2.01
CA ALA A 109 -5.96 -3.62 1.23
C ALA A 109 -5.95 -5.02 1.84
N LEU A 110 -7.11 -5.67 1.84
CA LEU A 110 -7.39 -6.95 2.48
C LEU A 110 -8.16 -7.86 1.51
N GLY A 111 -8.04 -9.18 1.69
CA GLY A 111 -8.72 -10.15 0.85
C GLY A 111 -8.36 -11.59 1.23
N LYS A 112 -8.40 -12.48 0.23
CA LYS A 112 -8.07 -13.91 0.37
C LYS A 112 -8.78 -14.55 1.56
N ASP A 113 -8.04 -14.91 2.59
CA ASP A 113 -8.51 -15.73 3.71
C ASP A 113 -9.55 -15.02 4.57
N ILE A 114 -9.51 -13.69 4.61
CA ILE A 114 -10.53 -12.88 5.29
C ILE A 114 -11.90 -13.09 4.63
N GLY A 115 -11.93 -13.40 3.33
CA GLY A 115 -13.15 -13.73 2.61
C GLY A 115 -13.70 -15.14 2.87
N GLY A 116 -12.99 -15.99 3.61
CA GLY A 116 -13.47 -17.34 3.95
C GLY A 116 -13.75 -18.24 2.73
N GLY A 117 -13.05 -18.02 1.61
CA GLY A 117 -13.28 -18.74 0.36
C GLY A 117 -14.32 -18.12 -0.57
N MET A 118 -14.92 -16.99 -0.18
CA MET A 118 -15.79 -16.20 -1.06
C MET A 118 -14.99 -15.16 -1.86
N SER A 119 -15.53 -14.76 -3.01
CA SER A 119 -15.03 -13.61 -3.78
C SER A 119 -15.20 -12.33 -2.96
N PHE A 120 -14.11 -11.85 -2.35
CA PHE A 120 -14.11 -10.73 -1.42
C PHE A 120 -12.85 -9.88 -1.56
N GLY A 121 -13.02 -8.57 -1.38
CA GLY A 121 -11.94 -7.62 -1.21
C GLY A 121 -12.41 -6.50 -0.29
N ALA A 122 -11.52 -6.04 0.57
CA ALA A 122 -11.78 -4.91 1.44
C ALA A 122 -10.58 -3.96 1.46
N PHE A 123 -10.83 -2.73 1.80
CA PHE A 123 -9.79 -1.79 2.14
C PHE A 123 -10.28 -0.89 3.27
N GLY A 124 -9.36 -0.39 4.07
CA GLY A 124 -9.64 0.50 5.18
C GLY A 124 -8.43 1.35 5.47
N GLY A 125 -8.60 2.37 6.32
CA GLY A 125 -7.51 3.30 6.58
C GLY A 125 -7.94 4.45 7.46
N LYS A 126 -7.14 5.52 7.42
CA LYS A 126 -7.43 6.75 8.15
C LYS A 126 -8.79 7.32 7.74
N ARG A 127 -9.59 7.67 8.75
CA ARG A 127 -10.93 8.25 8.60
C ARG A 127 -10.98 9.46 7.65
N GLU A 128 -9.94 10.30 7.66
CA GLU A 128 -9.83 11.46 6.75
C GLU A 128 -9.80 11.08 5.27
N ILE A 129 -9.22 9.93 4.94
CA ILE A 129 -9.18 9.39 3.58
C ILE A 129 -10.51 8.70 3.27
N MET A 130 -11.02 7.88 4.20
CA MET A 130 -12.25 7.12 4.02
C MET A 130 -13.49 8.01 3.83
N LYS A 131 -13.48 9.22 4.38
CA LYS A 131 -14.53 10.24 4.14
C LYS A 131 -14.69 10.59 2.66
N ASN A 132 -13.63 10.57 1.86
CA ASN A 132 -13.68 10.92 0.44
C ASN A 132 -14.29 9.79 -0.42
N ILE A 133 -14.38 8.58 0.12
CA ILE A 133 -14.88 7.39 -0.58
C ILE A 133 -16.39 7.25 -0.37
N ARG A 134 -16.90 7.72 0.77
CA ARG A 134 -18.33 7.71 1.12
C ARG A 134 -19.04 8.93 0.53
N SER A 135 -19.30 8.92 -0.77
CA SER A 135 -20.22 9.89 -1.39
C SER A 135 -21.68 9.41 -1.25
N PRO A 136 -22.60 10.21 -0.66
CA PRO A 136 -24.03 9.91 -0.63
C PRO A 136 -24.67 9.78 -2.02
N GLU A 137 -24.07 10.37 -3.06
CA GLU A 137 -24.69 10.46 -4.39
C GLU A 137 -24.33 9.34 -5.39
N THR A 138 -23.35 8.48 -5.10
CA THR A 138 -22.84 7.55 -6.13
C THR A 138 -23.36 6.11 -6.07
N GLY A 139 -24.13 5.71 -5.05
CA GLY A 139 -24.73 4.36 -4.96
C GLY A 139 -23.75 3.18 -5.07
N ARG A 140 -22.43 3.43 -5.11
CA ARG A 140 -21.37 2.43 -5.15
C ARG A 140 -21.00 2.07 -3.73
N SER A 141 -21.47 0.91 -3.28
CA SER A 141 -21.16 0.39 -1.94
C SER A 141 -19.72 -0.16 -1.89
N CYS A 142 -18.74 0.73 -1.74
CA CYS A 142 -17.44 0.34 -1.18
C CYS A 142 -17.54 0.46 0.35
N ALA A 143 -17.74 -0.66 1.03
CA ALA A 143 -17.76 -0.72 2.49
C ALA A 143 -16.32 -0.74 3.01
N GLY A 144 -15.71 0.43 3.15
CA GLY A 144 -14.44 0.58 3.85
C GLY A 144 -14.67 1.06 5.28
N GLY A 145 -14.06 0.38 6.25
CA GLY A 145 -14.12 0.71 7.66
C GLY A 145 -12.83 1.37 8.16
N ASP A 146 -12.91 2.10 9.27
CA ASP A 146 -11.73 2.58 10.00
C ASP A 146 -10.97 1.35 10.53
N ILE A 147 -9.70 1.20 10.14
CA ILE A 147 -8.78 0.24 10.76
C ILE A 147 -8.08 0.98 11.90
N GLN A 148 -8.39 0.63 13.15
CA GLN A 148 -7.74 1.19 14.34
C GLN A 148 -6.47 0.43 14.68
#